data_AF-A0A0C5EBP6-F1
#
_entry.id   AF-A0A0C5EBP6-F1
#
_cell.length_a   1.000
_cell.length_b   1.000
_cell.length_c   1.000
_cell.angle_alpha   90.00
_cell.angle_beta   90.00
_cell.angle_gamma   90.00
#
_symmetry.space_group_name_H-M   'P 1'
#
loop_
_entity.id
_entity.type
_entity.pdbx_description
1 polymer ?
#
loop_
_entity_poly.entity_id
_entity_poly.type
_entity_poly.pdbx_seq_one_letter_code
_entity_poly.pdbx_strand_id
1 'polypeptide(L)'
;MKPMILPHLSLALALLAGCSSPPEVIDEQPAAIAEGVLAFRDICLKSAPSFDGAEHAAQAYGIARLDDAGYARMGLRPDRSLGVQVRKGLQCAVTTPTQADRTLTRQFLKIAEQFSSTPVAQDLPVRITLDRQTYLLMHDRRGGEAYVMLKHP
;
A
#
# COMPACT_ATOMS: atom_id res chain seq x y z
N MET A 1 -12.47 -16.22 -80.32
CA MET A 1 -10.98 -16.25 -80.41
C MET A 1 -10.49 -14.81 -80.43
N LYS A 2 -9.81 -14.32 -79.38
CA LYS A 2 -9.36 -12.91 -79.20
C LYS A 2 -10.47 -11.84 -79.29
N PRO A 3 -10.21 -10.56 -78.94
CA PRO A 3 -9.12 -9.99 -78.12
C PRO A 3 -9.68 -9.78 -76.67
N MET A 4 -9.61 -8.68 -75.89
CA MET A 4 -8.92 -7.39 -75.98
C MET A 4 -8.67 -6.72 -74.61
N ILE A 5 -7.44 -6.20 -74.46
CA ILE A 5 -6.90 -5.04 -73.70
C ILE A 5 -7.71 -4.38 -72.53
N LEU A 6 -6.96 -4.15 -71.46
CA LEU A 6 -7.13 -3.30 -70.27
C LEU A 6 -7.77 -1.90 -70.48
N PRO A 7 -8.28 -1.26 -69.41
CA PRO A 7 -7.43 -0.24 -68.77
C PRO A 7 -7.38 -0.31 -67.24
N HIS A 8 -6.28 0.18 -66.66
CA HIS A 8 -6.19 0.43 -65.22
C HIS A 8 -7.03 1.64 -64.81
N LEU A 9 -7.76 1.54 -63.70
CA LEU A 9 -8.31 2.70 -62.99
C LEU A 9 -7.75 2.73 -61.57
N SER A 10 -7.06 3.81 -61.22
CA SER A 10 -6.38 3.96 -59.93
C SER A 10 -7.38 4.18 -58.80
N LEU A 11 -7.25 3.45 -57.69
CA LEU A 11 -7.90 3.79 -56.43
C LEU A 11 -6.93 3.60 -55.25
N ALA A 12 -6.23 4.66 -54.88
CA ALA A 12 -5.40 4.70 -53.69
C ALA A 12 -6.29 4.89 -52.45
N LEU A 13 -6.52 3.83 -51.69
CA LEU A 13 -7.21 3.90 -50.40
C LEU A 13 -6.17 4.05 -49.27
N ALA A 14 -6.17 5.21 -48.62
CA ALA A 14 -5.27 5.48 -47.51
C ALA A 14 -5.70 4.71 -46.26
N LEU A 15 -4.90 3.72 -45.84
CA LEU A 15 -5.09 2.97 -44.60
C LEU A 15 -4.68 3.82 -43.38
N LEU A 16 -5.53 4.78 -43.01
CA LEU A 16 -5.49 5.43 -41.70
C LEU A 16 -6.03 4.48 -40.63
N ALA A 17 -5.26 3.43 -40.34
CA ALA A 17 -5.45 2.56 -39.18
C ALA A 17 -5.09 3.34 -37.89
N GLY A 18 -5.99 4.22 -37.47
CA GLY A 18 -5.83 5.00 -36.25
C GLY A 18 -5.71 4.07 -35.04
N CYS A 19 -4.59 4.18 -34.32
CA CYS A 19 -4.36 3.48 -33.07
C CYS A 19 -5.28 4.06 -31.99
N SER A 20 -6.54 3.62 -31.97
CA SER A 20 -7.47 3.92 -30.90
C SER A 20 -7.09 3.09 -29.68
N SER A 21 -6.24 3.65 -28.82
CA SER A 21 -6.03 3.13 -27.47
C SER A 21 -7.40 3.01 -26.79
N PRO A 22 -7.73 1.89 -26.14
CA PRO A 22 -8.94 1.81 -25.33
C PRO A 22 -8.88 2.93 -24.27
N PRO A 23 -10.01 3.61 -23.98
CA PRO A 23 -10.02 4.62 -22.93
C PRO A 23 -9.61 3.98 -21.60
N GLU A 24 -8.72 4.65 -20.88
CA GLU A 24 -8.35 4.24 -19.53
C GLU A 24 -9.62 4.30 -18.67
N VAL A 25 -10.09 3.13 -18.22
CA VAL A 25 -11.25 3.04 -17.33
C VAL A 25 -10.80 3.53 -15.96
N ILE A 26 -10.94 4.83 -15.73
CA ILE A 26 -10.82 5.45 -14.42
C ILE A 26 -12.01 4.97 -13.61
N ASP A 27 -11.81 3.87 -12.88
CA ASP A 27 -12.79 3.36 -11.92
C ASP A 27 -12.82 4.32 -10.72
N GLU A 28 -13.70 5.33 -10.79
CA GLU A 28 -13.85 6.38 -9.76
C GLU A 28 -14.48 5.85 -8.45
N GLN A 29 -14.75 4.55 -8.37
CA GLN A 29 -15.14 3.91 -7.11
C GLN A 29 -13.99 4.06 -6.09
N PRO A 30 -14.22 4.64 -4.90
CA PRO A 30 -13.15 4.80 -3.91
C PRO A 30 -12.58 3.45 -3.52
N ALA A 31 -11.32 3.19 -3.90
CA ALA A 31 -10.65 1.92 -3.63
C ALA A 31 -10.77 1.56 -2.15
N ALA A 32 -11.38 0.40 -1.87
CA ALA A 32 -11.58 -0.07 -0.51
C ALA A 32 -10.22 -0.16 0.20
N ILE A 33 -10.09 0.49 1.36
CA ILE A 33 -8.81 0.67 2.04
C ILE A 33 -8.18 -0.71 2.30
N ALA A 34 -6.97 -0.91 1.76
CA ALA A 34 -6.32 -2.21 1.76
C ALA A 34 -6.07 -2.73 3.18
N GLU A 35 -6.23 -4.04 3.37
CA GLU A 35 -6.21 -4.68 4.69
C GLU A 35 -4.94 -4.34 5.49
N GLY A 36 -3.77 -4.37 4.84
CA GLY A 36 -2.49 -4.03 5.50
C GLY A 36 -2.44 -2.60 6.05
N VAL A 37 -3.15 -1.66 5.44
CA VAL A 37 -3.25 -0.26 5.91
C VAL A 37 -4.22 -0.14 7.08
N LEU A 38 -5.35 -0.86 7.04
CA LEU A 38 -6.28 -0.95 8.18
C LEU A 38 -5.64 -1.64 9.38
N ALA A 39 -4.91 -2.73 9.14
CA ALA A 39 -4.10 -3.42 10.14
C ALA A 39 -3.04 -2.48 10.73
N PHE A 40 -2.31 -1.71 9.91
CA PHE A 40 -1.36 -0.71 10.42
C PHE A 40 -2.04 0.36 11.29
N ARG A 41 -3.22 0.85 10.90
CA ARG A 41 -4.02 1.79 11.71
C ARG A 41 -4.34 1.20 13.09
N ASP A 42 -4.86 -0.02 13.12
CA ASP A 42 -5.40 -0.59 14.35
C ASP A 42 -4.33 -1.22 15.25
N ILE A 43 -3.24 -1.72 14.66
CA ILE A 43 -2.15 -2.40 15.38
C ILE A 43 -1.05 -1.42 15.76
N CYS A 44 -0.69 -0.45 14.91
CA CYS A 44 0.40 0.50 15.17
C CYS A 44 -0.09 1.88 15.63
N LEU A 45 -0.93 2.58 14.84
CA LEU A 45 -1.33 3.96 15.18
C LEU A 45 -2.19 4.03 16.45
N LYS A 46 -3.13 3.10 16.65
CA LYS A 46 -3.97 3.05 17.86
C LYS A 46 -3.29 2.52 19.12
N SER A 47 -2.10 1.90 19.01
CA SER A 47 -1.39 1.33 20.16
C SER A 47 -0.14 2.12 20.57
N ALA A 48 0.29 3.07 19.74
CA ALA A 48 1.25 4.10 20.10
C ALA A 48 0.81 4.87 21.38
N PRO A 49 1.75 5.48 22.12
CA PRO A 49 3.18 5.53 21.87
C PRO A 49 3.95 4.30 22.38
N SER A 50 3.35 3.40 23.18
CA SER A 50 4.05 2.25 23.78
C SER A 50 3.98 0.97 22.94
N PHE A 51 2.97 0.82 22.10
CA PHE A 51 2.61 -0.39 21.35
C PHE A 51 2.08 -1.57 22.20
N ASP A 52 1.66 -1.31 23.45
CA ASP A 52 1.17 -2.39 24.34
C ASP A 52 -0.14 -3.04 23.88
N GLY A 53 -1.02 -2.28 23.20
CA GLY A 53 -2.26 -2.81 22.64
C GLY A 53 -2.10 -3.62 21.34
N ALA A 54 -0.90 -3.63 20.73
CA ALA A 54 -0.69 -4.13 19.37
C ALA A 54 -0.98 -5.64 19.22
N GLU A 55 -0.64 -6.47 20.22
CA GLU A 55 -0.92 -7.91 20.18
C GLU A 55 -2.42 -8.21 20.16
N HIS A 56 -3.20 -7.52 21.01
CA HIS A 56 -4.64 -7.72 21.05
C HIS A 56 -5.32 -7.21 19.77
N ALA A 57 -4.86 -6.08 19.22
CA ALA A 57 -5.32 -5.59 17.93
C ALA A 57 -5.01 -6.58 16.78
N ALA A 58 -3.85 -7.24 16.80
CA ALA A 58 -3.46 -8.20 15.77
C ALA A 58 -4.34 -9.47 15.75
N GLN A 59 -4.95 -9.84 16.88
CA GLN A 59 -5.90 -10.96 16.96
C GLN A 59 -7.16 -10.74 16.10
N ALA A 60 -7.63 -9.49 15.99
CA ALA A 60 -8.73 -9.14 15.08
C ALA A 60 -8.40 -9.37 13.59
N TYR A 61 -7.11 -9.46 13.25
CA TYR A 61 -6.60 -9.78 11.92
C TYR A 61 -6.10 -11.24 11.79
N GLY A 62 -6.47 -12.12 12.73
CA GLY A 62 -6.13 -13.55 12.67
C GLY A 62 -4.69 -13.89 13.08
N ILE A 63 -3.96 -12.97 13.71
CA ILE A 63 -2.63 -13.21 14.27
C ILE A 63 -2.80 -13.56 15.76
N ALA A 64 -2.66 -14.85 16.11
CA ALA A 64 -3.03 -15.35 17.43
C ALA A 64 -2.21 -14.76 18.60
N ARG A 65 -0.92 -14.50 18.36
CA ARG A 65 0.08 -14.02 19.34
C ARG A 65 1.28 -13.38 18.62
N LEU A 66 2.05 -12.57 19.35
CA LEU A 66 3.34 -12.04 18.92
C LEU A 66 4.47 -12.70 19.74
N ASP A 67 5.19 -13.63 19.14
CA ASP A 67 6.32 -14.34 19.77
C ASP A 67 7.59 -13.49 19.82
N ASP A 68 8.43 -13.68 20.84
CA ASP A 68 9.67 -12.91 20.97
C ASP A 68 10.77 -13.43 20.03
N ALA A 69 11.23 -12.58 19.12
CA ALA A 69 12.36 -12.84 18.22
C ALA A 69 13.69 -12.24 18.74
N GLY A 70 13.73 -11.78 20.00
CA GLY A 70 14.92 -11.25 20.70
C GLY A 70 15.24 -9.78 20.40
N TYR A 71 14.84 -9.26 19.23
CA TYR A 71 14.94 -7.84 18.86
C TYR A 71 13.58 -7.13 18.73
N ALA A 72 12.50 -7.90 18.58
CA ALA A 72 11.11 -7.46 18.51
C ALA A 72 10.18 -8.65 18.79
N ARG A 73 8.93 -8.39 19.19
CA ARG A 73 7.85 -9.38 19.15
C ARG A 73 7.29 -9.44 17.73
N MET A 74 7.04 -10.63 17.21
CA MET A 74 6.62 -10.88 15.82
C MET A 74 5.48 -11.89 15.75
N GLY A 75 4.53 -11.65 14.85
CA GLY A 75 3.43 -12.58 14.58
C GLY A 75 3.06 -12.60 13.10
N LEU A 76 2.52 -13.73 12.66
CA LEU A 76 2.05 -13.95 11.29
C LEU A 76 0.63 -14.54 11.34
N ARG A 77 -0.20 -14.18 10.36
CA ARG A 77 -1.42 -14.92 10.05
C ARG A 77 -1.03 -16.33 9.57
N PRO A 78 -1.80 -17.40 9.82
CA PRO A 78 -1.40 -18.77 9.45
C PRO A 78 -1.10 -18.98 7.96
N ASP A 79 -1.76 -18.24 7.07
CA ASP A 79 -1.54 -18.20 5.61
C ASP A 79 -0.35 -17.31 5.17
N ARG A 80 0.25 -16.56 6.10
CA ARG A 80 1.30 -15.55 5.91
C ARG A 80 0.88 -14.34 5.05
N SER A 81 -0.42 -14.08 4.88
CA SER A 81 -0.91 -12.91 4.12
C SER A 81 -0.74 -11.59 4.87
N LEU A 82 -0.58 -11.65 6.20
CA LEU A 82 -0.35 -10.50 7.08
C LEU A 82 0.69 -10.86 8.14
N GLY A 83 1.61 -9.93 8.41
CA GLY A 83 2.59 -10.00 9.49
C GLY A 83 2.65 -8.73 10.33
N VAL A 84 3.11 -8.87 11.57
CA VAL A 84 3.27 -7.78 12.55
C VAL A 84 4.63 -7.92 13.22
N GLN A 85 5.33 -6.79 13.39
CA GLN A 85 6.55 -6.68 14.18
C GLN A 85 6.46 -5.49 15.13
N VAL A 86 6.67 -5.70 16.43
CA VAL A 86 6.56 -4.68 17.48
C VAL A 86 7.80 -4.70 18.37
N ARG A 87 8.46 -3.55 18.50
CA ARG A 87 9.50 -3.28 19.50
C ARG A 87 8.98 -2.18 20.43
N LYS A 88 8.62 -2.56 21.66
CA LYS A 88 7.92 -1.70 22.63
C LYS A 88 8.51 -0.29 22.71
N GLY A 89 7.65 0.72 22.54
CA GLY A 89 8.00 2.14 22.58
C GLY A 89 8.93 2.66 21.48
N LEU A 90 9.31 1.84 20.49
CA LEU A 90 10.37 2.16 19.51
C LEU A 90 9.97 1.89 18.04
N GLN A 91 9.28 0.80 17.75
CA GLN A 91 8.86 0.46 16.39
C GLN A 91 7.57 -0.37 16.39
N CYS A 92 6.70 -0.11 15.41
CA CYS A 92 5.65 -1.02 15.00
C CYS A 92 5.64 -1.11 13.46
N ALA A 93 5.45 -2.30 12.92
CA ALA A 93 5.36 -2.53 11.48
C ALA A 93 4.30 -3.59 11.17
N VAL A 94 3.64 -3.43 10.01
CA VAL A 94 2.72 -4.39 9.42
C VAL A 94 3.20 -4.73 8.01
N THR A 95 3.19 -6.01 7.66
CA THR A 95 3.64 -6.50 6.35
C THR A 95 2.57 -7.33 5.66
N THR A 96 2.53 -7.28 4.32
CA THR A 96 1.74 -8.17 3.45
C THR A 96 2.62 -8.67 2.29
N PRO A 97 2.19 -9.70 1.53
CA PRO A 97 2.67 -9.89 0.16
C PRO A 97 2.51 -8.62 -0.68
N THR A 98 3.30 -8.47 -1.75
CA THR A 98 3.19 -7.35 -2.70
C THR A 98 1.81 -7.32 -3.37
N GLN A 99 1.26 -6.13 -3.53
CA GLN A 99 -0.07 -5.86 -4.06
C GLN A 99 0.01 -5.01 -5.33
N ALA A 100 -0.88 -5.25 -6.31
CA ALA A 100 -0.86 -4.52 -7.58
C ALA A 100 -1.29 -3.03 -7.44
N ASP A 101 -1.99 -2.68 -6.37
CA ASP A 101 -2.50 -1.33 -6.11
C ASP A 101 -1.35 -0.31 -6.02
N ARG A 102 -1.52 0.82 -6.72
CA ARG A 102 -0.57 1.94 -6.75
C ARG A 102 -0.94 3.04 -5.75
N THR A 103 -2.14 2.99 -5.18
CA THR A 103 -2.68 3.98 -4.24
C THR A 103 -2.31 3.70 -2.78
N LEU A 104 -1.77 2.52 -2.45
CA LEU A 104 -1.42 2.09 -1.08
C LEU A 104 -0.64 3.12 -0.26
N THR A 105 0.40 3.74 -0.82
CA THR A 105 1.15 4.81 -0.15
C THR A 105 0.26 6.01 0.18
N ARG A 106 -0.68 6.38 -0.71
CA ARG A 106 -1.66 7.45 -0.49
C ARG A 106 -2.67 7.07 0.59
N GLN A 107 -3.17 5.83 0.59
CA GLN A 107 -4.06 5.32 1.63
C GLN A 107 -3.39 5.34 3.01
N PHE A 108 -2.15 4.85 3.09
CA PHE A 108 -1.32 4.83 4.29
C PHE A 108 -1.10 6.22 4.87
N LEU A 109 -0.67 7.17 4.05
CA LEU A 109 -0.49 8.56 4.46
C LEU A 109 -1.81 9.23 4.87
N LYS A 110 -2.91 8.95 4.14
CA LYS A 110 -4.24 9.49 4.47
C LYS A 110 -4.82 8.94 5.76
N ILE A 111 -4.44 7.72 6.16
CA ILE A 111 -4.75 7.16 7.48
C ILE A 111 -3.83 7.75 8.57
N ALA A 112 -2.54 7.93 8.31
CA ALA A 112 -1.62 8.57 9.25
C ALA A 112 -2.01 10.03 9.58
N GLU A 113 -2.53 10.77 8.60
CA GLU A 113 -3.06 12.14 8.77
C GLU A 113 -4.18 12.22 9.83
N GLN A 114 -4.97 11.15 10.02
CA GLN A 114 -6.06 11.12 11.02
C GLN A 114 -5.56 11.03 12.47
N PHE A 115 -4.29 10.67 12.66
CA PHE A 115 -3.65 10.49 13.98
C PHE A 115 -2.56 11.54 14.25
N SER A 116 -2.03 12.18 13.21
CA SER A 116 -0.93 13.13 13.32
C SER A 116 -1.39 14.50 13.82
N SER A 117 -0.77 15.02 14.88
CA SER A 117 -0.93 16.41 15.33
C SER A 117 -0.11 17.43 14.51
N THR A 118 0.53 16.98 13.43
CA THR A 118 1.27 17.81 12.46
C THR A 118 0.84 17.47 11.02
N PRO A 119 0.88 18.41 10.07
CA PRO A 119 0.62 18.12 8.65
C PRO A 119 1.48 16.95 8.15
N VAL A 120 0.88 16.06 7.36
CA VAL A 120 1.55 14.88 6.80
C VAL A 120 1.87 15.14 5.32
N ALA A 121 3.14 15.03 4.95
CA ALA A 121 3.56 15.14 3.54
C ALA A 121 3.03 13.97 2.69
N GLN A 122 2.90 14.18 1.38
CA GLN A 122 2.37 13.18 0.45
C GLN A 122 3.41 12.16 -0.04
N ASP A 123 4.69 12.37 0.30
CA ASP A 123 5.83 11.54 -0.08
C ASP A 123 6.49 10.89 1.15
N LEU A 124 7.21 9.80 0.92
CA LEU A 124 7.87 9.02 1.97
C LEU A 124 9.41 9.08 1.87
N PRO A 125 10.14 9.02 3.00
CA PRO A 125 9.64 8.85 4.36
C PRO A 125 9.12 10.16 4.97
N VAL A 126 8.01 10.11 5.72
CA VAL A 126 7.37 11.28 6.35
C VAL A 126 7.56 11.29 7.86
N ARG A 127 7.62 12.47 8.48
CA ARG A 127 7.56 12.63 9.93
C ARG A 127 6.13 12.97 10.35
N ILE A 128 5.63 12.31 11.39
CA ILE A 128 4.38 12.64 12.08
C ILE A 128 4.63 12.88 13.57
N THR A 129 3.75 13.62 14.22
CA THR A 129 3.70 13.71 15.69
C THR A 129 2.43 13.02 16.19
N LEU A 130 2.56 12.04 17.09
CA LEU A 130 1.45 11.37 17.77
C LEU A 130 1.75 11.29 19.26
N ASP A 131 0.79 11.64 20.12
CA ASP A 131 0.92 11.68 21.59
C ASP A 131 2.15 12.46 22.10
N ARG A 132 2.50 13.54 21.39
CA ARG A 132 3.70 14.39 21.60
C ARG A 132 5.02 13.64 21.38
N GLN A 133 5.02 12.56 20.60
CA GLN A 133 6.21 11.80 20.19
C GLN A 133 6.33 11.86 18.67
N THR A 134 7.55 12.05 18.17
CA THR A 134 7.82 12.09 16.72
C THR A 134 8.01 10.66 16.20
N TYR A 135 7.41 10.35 15.06
CA TYR A 135 7.62 9.09 14.35
C TYR A 135 7.99 9.34 12.89
N LEU A 136 8.92 8.55 12.37
CA LEU A 136 9.19 8.43 10.95
C LEU A 136 8.33 7.28 10.40
N LEU A 137 7.50 7.56 9.40
CA LEU A 137 6.76 6.56 8.65
C LEU A 137 7.48 6.19 7.37
N MET A 138 7.45 4.91 7.03
CA MET A 138 8.03 4.35 5.81
C MET A 138 7.09 3.32 5.20
N HIS A 139 7.16 3.16 3.87
CA HIS A 139 6.48 2.11 3.13
C HIS A 139 7.48 1.53 2.14
N ASP A 140 7.94 0.29 2.34
CA ASP A 140 8.75 -0.43 1.35
C ASP A 140 7.85 -1.39 0.56
N ARG A 141 8.11 -1.48 -0.75
CA ARG A 141 7.34 -2.29 -1.71
C ARG A 141 8.19 -3.42 -2.35
N ARG A 142 9.43 -3.60 -1.86
CA ARG A 142 10.42 -4.53 -2.45
C ARG A 142 10.38 -5.88 -1.73
N GLY A 143 9.69 -6.86 -2.33
CA GLY A 143 9.54 -8.21 -1.78
C GLY A 143 8.34 -8.41 -0.83
N GLY A 144 7.51 -7.38 -0.68
CA GLY A 144 6.27 -7.35 0.08
C GLY A 144 5.63 -5.96 -0.03
N GLU A 145 4.63 -5.68 0.79
CA GLU A 145 4.33 -4.33 1.27
C GLU A 145 4.72 -4.27 2.75
N ALA A 146 5.42 -3.22 3.19
CA ALA A 146 5.87 -3.08 4.57
C ALA A 146 5.60 -1.66 5.10
N TYR A 147 4.52 -1.51 5.88
CA TYR A 147 4.10 -0.28 6.52
C TYR A 147 4.79 -0.16 7.88
N VAL A 148 5.69 0.82 8.04
CA VAL A 148 6.59 0.91 9.20
C VAL A 148 6.44 2.25 9.92
N MET A 149 6.40 2.18 11.25
CA MET A 149 6.42 3.30 12.19
C MET A 149 7.67 3.18 13.06
N LEU A 150 8.63 4.08 12.90
CA LEU A 150 9.84 4.16 13.73
C LEU A 150 9.76 5.39 14.64
N LYS A 151 9.99 5.23 15.95
CA LYS A 151 10.11 6.39 16.84
C LYS A 151 11.36 7.19 16.46
N HIS A 152 11.19 8.49 16.22
CA HIS A 152 12.30 9.41 16.02
C HIS A 152 12.71 10.01 17.37
N PRO A 153 14.02 10.14 17.66
CA PRO A 153 14.50 10.89 18.81
C PRO A 153 14.24 12.40 18.67
#